data_AF-A0A3N5MPC9-F1
#
_entry.id   AF-A0A3N5MPC9-F1
#
_cell.length_a   1.000
_cell.length_b   1.000
_cell.length_c   1.000
_cell.angle_alpha   90.00
_cell.angle_beta   90.00
_cell.angle_gamma   90.00
#
_symmetry.space_group_name_H-M   'P 1'
#
loop_
_entity.id
_entity.type
_entity.pdbx_description
1 polymer ?
#
loop_
_entity_poly.entity_id
_entity_poly.type
_entity_poly.pdbx_seq_one_letter_code
_entity_poly.pdbx_strand_id
1 'polypeptide(L)'
;MKKFFFIAHMPDTPGSLHRAAEIIKKYDGNINRIQFDRRIDPGTVFYEVTATGEAYRGITRELAEIGFLQTSIKPPDFLKFAVFLPHRPGALFEFLNYTTSARANIAYIDFDDRGRHPDRLTVSLSLEQNPEVDQLLDQLKSRYRLEILEYDTTGKRLDDTVFYVRYGQAVRELIGESEDSFILAFLADTNHIAQELTDRGSDPHKVFESVLATGRTMNATSGEAFYADVQKFSLGETTTLFCFQLPCGGNLFVIRTGDDMVMVDTGYGIYHRDVLTMFSRYGLPDTSRFSRIIITHADADHCGAAGFFPVPAFMHAGTREIIRTSNRAYGSRNADSVLEAFYTKMINLFSKFNSPSDIQCFSGPSGTTRGIFPVIGTVEIGDITLEVLESLGGHTFGQVYLYSRERGLLFAADSVINFSSLSRERADYSSLAAFLVTSVNVDSDLATKERKALLDLVRETDEYQKKNGNRCLVCGGHGAVSVLETGKLAAYGSIERYRP
;
A
#
# COMPACT_ATOMS: atom_id res chain seq x y z
N MET A 1 -25.22 14.16 13.25
CA MET A 1 -25.24 13.05 12.26
C MET A 1 -23.80 12.63 11.97
N LYS A 2 -23.56 11.40 11.52
CA LYS A 2 -22.23 10.86 11.19
C LYS A 2 -22.29 10.17 9.82
N LYS A 3 -21.14 10.06 9.15
CA LYS A 3 -20.98 9.22 7.96
C LYS A 3 -20.77 7.76 8.38
N PHE A 4 -21.42 6.85 7.67
CA PHE A 4 -21.29 5.41 7.80
C PHE A 4 -21.11 4.80 6.42
N PHE A 5 -20.40 3.67 6.35
CA PHE A 5 -20.30 2.88 5.13
C PHE A 5 -20.96 1.52 5.34
N PHE A 6 -21.45 0.90 4.27
CA PHE A 6 -21.77 -0.51 4.25
C PHE A 6 -21.72 -1.04 2.81
N ILE A 7 -21.57 -2.35 2.69
CA ILE A 7 -21.60 -3.08 1.42
C ILE A 7 -22.90 -3.87 1.38
N ALA A 8 -23.57 -3.85 0.24
CA ALA A 8 -24.78 -4.61 0.01
C ALA A 8 -24.63 -5.49 -1.23
N HIS A 9 -25.22 -6.69 -1.20
CA HIS A 9 -25.32 -7.59 -2.33
C HIS A 9 -26.76 -7.56 -2.85
N MET A 10 -26.94 -7.06 -4.07
CA MET A 10 -28.24 -6.88 -4.71
C MET A 10 -28.58 -8.07 -5.60
N PRO A 11 -29.80 -8.61 -5.52
CA PRO A 11 -30.30 -9.54 -6.53
C PRO A 11 -30.32 -8.87 -7.90
N ASP A 12 -30.01 -9.65 -8.94
CA ASP A 12 -30.07 -9.20 -10.34
C ASP A 12 -31.52 -9.15 -10.85
N THR A 13 -32.33 -8.28 -10.23
CA THR A 13 -33.74 -8.07 -10.56
C THR A 13 -34.06 -6.58 -10.64
N PRO A 14 -34.94 -6.13 -11.56
CA PRO A 14 -35.36 -4.73 -11.63
C PRO A 14 -35.92 -4.24 -10.28
N GLY A 15 -35.40 -3.10 -9.80
CA GLY A 15 -35.86 -2.46 -8.57
C GLY A 15 -35.07 -2.78 -7.30
N SER A 16 -34.07 -3.67 -7.33
CA SER A 16 -33.25 -4.00 -6.15
C SER A 16 -32.59 -2.75 -5.52
N LEU A 17 -31.95 -1.89 -6.34
CA LEU A 17 -31.37 -0.62 -5.87
C LEU A 17 -32.42 0.35 -5.31
N HIS A 18 -33.61 0.38 -5.90
CA HIS A 18 -34.71 1.23 -5.43
C HIS A 18 -35.17 0.79 -4.04
N ARG A 19 -35.27 -0.53 -3.81
CA ARG A 19 -35.62 -1.08 -2.49
C ARG A 19 -34.60 -0.71 -1.42
N ALA A 20 -33.31 -0.78 -1.72
CA ALA A 20 -32.27 -0.35 -0.80
C ALA A 20 -32.37 1.15 -0.48
N ALA A 21 -32.57 1.99 -1.51
CA ALA A 21 -32.75 3.43 -1.34
C ALA A 21 -34.01 3.78 -0.53
N GLU A 22 -35.10 3.04 -0.70
CA GLU A 22 -36.34 3.18 0.10
C GLU A 22 -36.09 2.92 1.58
N ILE A 23 -35.35 1.85 1.92
CA ILE A 23 -34.96 1.54 3.30
C ILE A 23 -34.10 2.67 3.88
N ILE A 24 -33.09 3.16 3.14
CA ILE A 24 -32.24 4.25 3.60
C ILE A 24 -33.07 5.52 3.87
N LYS A 25 -33.97 5.87 2.95
CA LYS A 25 -34.88 7.00 3.09
C LYS A 25 -35.83 6.86 4.29
N LYS A 26 -36.37 5.66 4.53
CA LYS A 26 -37.29 5.37 5.64
C LYS A 26 -36.71 5.73 7.02
N TYR A 27 -35.39 5.62 7.19
CA TYR A 27 -34.69 5.98 8.43
C TYR A 27 -34.01 7.35 8.38
N ASP A 28 -34.41 8.24 7.47
CA ASP A 28 -33.81 9.58 7.29
C ASP A 28 -32.30 9.55 7.01
N GLY A 29 -31.82 8.49 6.36
CA GLY A 29 -30.45 8.39 5.87
C GLY A 29 -30.26 9.18 4.58
N ASN A 30 -29.17 9.95 4.47
CA ASN A 30 -28.77 10.60 3.23
C ASN A 30 -27.66 9.80 2.55
N ILE A 31 -27.86 9.39 1.29
CA ILE A 31 -26.81 8.74 0.49
C ILE A 31 -25.81 9.81 0.05
N ASN A 32 -24.57 9.74 0.54
CA ASN A 32 -23.47 10.62 0.13
C ASN A 32 -22.72 10.06 -1.07
N ARG A 33 -22.63 8.73 -1.16
CA ARG A 33 -21.93 8.02 -2.23
C ARG A 33 -22.62 6.69 -2.48
N ILE A 34 -22.71 6.32 -3.75
CA ILE A 34 -23.08 4.99 -4.20
C ILE A 34 -22.13 4.58 -5.34
N GLN A 35 -21.68 3.33 -5.33
CA GLN A 35 -20.95 2.75 -6.46
C GLN A 35 -21.46 1.34 -6.72
N PHE A 36 -21.80 1.09 -7.98
CA PHE A 36 -22.16 -0.20 -8.53
C PHE A 36 -21.59 -0.25 -9.94
N ASP A 37 -20.81 -1.29 -10.25
CA ASP A 37 -20.31 -1.52 -11.59
C ASP A 37 -20.36 -3.01 -11.92
N ARG A 38 -21.37 -3.37 -12.72
CA ARG A 38 -21.60 -4.75 -13.17
C ARG A 38 -20.40 -5.34 -13.93
N ARG A 39 -19.50 -4.50 -14.46
CA ARG A 39 -18.27 -4.97 -15.14
C ARG A 39 -17.27 -5.54 -14.15
N ILE A 40 -17.32 -5.13 -12.88
CA ILE A 40 -16.43 -5.61 -11.82
C ILE A 40 -17.07 -6.75 -11.06
N ASP A 41 -18.31 -6.55 -10.59
CA ASP A 41 -19.07 -7.52 -9.82
C ASP A 41 -20.58 -7.30 -10.05
N PRO A 42 -21.36 -8.35 -10.29
CA PRO A 42 -22.75 -8.23 -10.78
C PRO A 42 -23.75 -7.80 -9.71
N GLY A 43 -23.44 -7.97 -8.42
CA GLY A 43 -24.39 -7.75 -7.33
C GLY A 43 -23.90 -6.82 -6.23
N THR A 44 -22.60 -6.57 -6.12
CA THR A 44 -22.04 -5.81 -4.99
C THR A 44 -22.16 -4.30 -5.19
N VAL A 45 -22.72 -3.62 -4.19
CA VAL A 45 -22.97 -2.18 -4.17
C VAL A 45 -22.38 -1.57 -2.91
N PHE A 46 -21.66 -0.46 -3.08
CA PHE A 46 -21.04 0.29 -1.99
C PHE A 46 -21.86 1.52 -1.67
N TYR A 47 -22.16 1.75 -0.39
CA TYR A 47 -22.88 2.93 0.10
C TYR A 47 -22.06 3.69 1.15
N GLU A 48 -22.00 5.02 1.01
CA GLU A 48 -21.70 5.94 2.11
C GLU A 48 -22.98 6.70 2.45
N VAL A 49 -23.41 6.67 3.72
CA VAL A 49 -24.63 7.33 4.19
C VAL A 49 -24.36 8.22 5.39
N THR A 50 -24.99 9.39 5.44
CA THR A 50 -25.02 10.26 6.61
C THR A 50 -26.33 10.03 7.35
N ALA A 51 -26.24 9.60 8.61
CA ALA A 51 -27.39 9.29 9.44
C ALA A 51 -27.10 9.52 10.94
N THR A 52 -28.12 9.37 11.80
CA THR A 52 -27.89 9.15 13.24
C THR A 52 -27.43 7.70 13.46
N GLY A 53 -26.78 7.42 14.61
CA GLY A 53 -26.36 6.05 14.92
C GLY A 53 -27.55 5.09 15.09
N GLU A 54 -28.71 5.59 15.51
CA GLU A 54 -29.95 4.82 15.59
C GLU A 54 -30.53 4.52 14.21
N ALA A 55 -30.62 5.53 13.35
CA ALA A 55 -31.05 5.37 11.96
C ALA A 55 -30.17 4.36 11.20
N TYR A 56 -28.84 4.46 11.33
CA TYR A 56 -27.93 3.52 10.68
C TYR A 56 -28.14 2.06 11.14
N ARG A 57 -28.42 1.83 12.43
CA ARG A 57 -28.79 0.50 12.93
C ARG A 57 -30.12 0.01 12.36
N GLY A 58 -31.09 0.90 12.16
CA GLY A 58 -32.35 0.58 11.49
C GLY A 58 -32.13 0.16 10.03
N ILE A 59 -31.35 0.95 9.28
CA ILE A 59 -31.00 0.70 7.88
C ILE A 59 -30.34 -0.67 7.73
N THR A 60 -29.26 -0.91 8.48
CA THR A 60 -28.48 -2.15 8.37
C THR A 60 -29.28 -3.37 8.81
N ARG A 61 -30.10 -3.26 9.85
CA ARG A 61 -30.99 -4.35 10.27
C ARG A 61 -31.98 -4.74 9.18
N GLU A 62 -32.71 -3.77 8.62
CA GLU A 62 -33.72 -4.06 7.60
C GLU A 62 -33.10 -4.56 6.29
N LEU A 63 -31.92 -4.06 5.90
CA LEU A 63 -31.15 -4.61 4.78
C LEU A 63 -30.70 -6.05 5.04
N ALA A 64 -30.30 -6.38 6.27
CA ALA A 64 -29.92 -7.75 6.64
C ALA A 64 -31.13 -8.70 6.62
N GLU A 65 -32.28 -8.26 7.13
CA GLU A 65 -33.53 -9.03 7.15
C GLU A 65 -34.00 -9.45 5.74
N ILE A 66 -33.73 -8.61 4.73
CA ILE A 66 -34.04 -8.92 3.33
C ILE A 66 -32.87 -9.57 2.57
N GLY A 67 -31.76 -9.88 3.25
CA GLY A 67 -30.58 -10.52 2.67
C GLY A 67 -29.70 -9.61 1.81
N PHE A 68 -29.87 -8.29 1.86
CA PHE A 68 -29.08 -7.35 1.06
C PHE A 68 -27.77 -6.94 1.74
N LEU A 69 -27.66 -7.01 3.07
CA LEU A 69 -26.46 -6.55 3.77
C LEU A 69 -25.32 -7.58 3.70
N GLN A 70 -24.17 -7.18 3.14
CA GLN A 70 -22.95 -7.98 3.19
C GLN A 70 -22.28 -7.83 4.56
N THR A 71 -22.18 -8.93 5.30
CA THR A 71 -21.56 -8.97 6.65
C THR A 71 -20.32 -9.86 6.72
N SER A 72 -20.02 -10.62 5.66
CA SER A 72 -18.85 -11.49 5.60
C SER A 72 -18.20 -11.49 4.22
N ILE A 73 -16.96 -11.97 4.15
CA ILE A 73 -16.22 -12.16 2.89
C ILE A 73 -15.91 -13.64 2.67
N LYS A 74 -16.83 -14.52 3.07
CA LYS A 74 -16.64 -15.95 2.84
C LYS A 74 -16.74 -16.25 1.34
N PRO A 75 -15.74 -16.92 0.75
CA PRO A 75 -15.85 -17.39 -0.62
C PRO A 75 -16.99 -18.41 -0.68
N PRO A 76 -17.87 -18.33 -1.69
CA PRO A 76 -18.73 -19.45 -2.01
C PRO A 76 -17.86 -20.63 -2.44
N ASP A 77 -18.34 -21.84 -2.17
CA ASP A 77 -17.67 -23.04 -2.63
C ASP A 77 -17.83 -23.16 -4.15
N PHE A 78 -16.71 -23.32 -4.85
CA PHE A 78 -16.70 -23.54 -6.29
C PHE A 78 -16.53 -25.02 -6.60
N LEU A 79 -17.41 -25.53 -7.46
CA LEU A 79 -17.38 -26.92 -7.87
C LEU A 79 -17.49 -27.01 -9.40
N LYS A 80 -16.48 -27.60 -10.05
CA LYS A 80 -16.51 -27.93 -11.47
C LYS A 80 -16.47 -29.43 -11.66
N PHE A 81 -17.38 -29.96 -12.45
CA PHE A 81 -17.50 -31.39 -12.66
C PHE A 81 -18.10 -31.69 -14.02
N ALA A 82 -17.92 -32.92 -14.46
CA ALA A 82 -18.59 -33.49 -15.60
C ALA A 82 -19.67 -34.48 -15.14
N VAL A 83 -20.83 -34.43 -15.78
CA VAL A 83 -21.93 -35.38 -15.61
C VAL A 83 -22.26 -36.01 -16.95
N PHE A 84 -22.43 -37.33 -16.97
CA PHE A 84 -22.86 -38.04 -18.16
C PHE A 84 -24.38 -38.09 -18.21
N LEU A 85 -24.98 -37.23 -19.04
CA LEU A 85 -26.44 -37.14 -19.17
C LEU A 85 -26.94 -38.16 -20.20
N PRO A 86 -28.10 -38.81 -19.97
CA PRO A 86 -28.73 -39.61 -21.00
C PRO A 86 -29.21 -38.72 -22.14
N HIS A 87 -28.88 -39.06 -23.38
CA HIS A 87 -29.32 -38.33 -24.56
C HIS A 87 -30.81 -38.59 -24.87
N ARG A 88 -31.69 -37.96 -24.08
CA ARG A 88 -33.15 -38.05 -24.21
C ARG A 88 -33.82 -36.69 -23.92
N PRO A 89 -35.05 -36.47 -24.42
CA PRO A 89 -35.82 -35.28 -24.08
C PRO A 89 -35.91 -35.06 -22.55
N GLY A 90 -35.65 -33.83 -22.12
CA GLY A 90 -35.77 -33.40 -20.72
C GLY A 90 -34.58 -33.72 -19.80
N ALA A 91 -33.53 -34.38 -20.28
CA ALA A 91 -32.40 -34.78 -19.42
C ALA A 91 -31.69 -33.58 -18.73
N LEU A 92 -31.47 -32.48 -19.46
CA LEU A 92 -30.90 -31.27 -18.87
C LEU A 92 -31.86 -30.63 -17.85
N PHE A 93 -33.17 -30.62 -18.11
CA PHE A 93 -34.15 -30.09 -17.17
C PHE A 93 -34.15 -30.86 -15.84
N GLU A 94 -34.12 -32.19 -15.91
CA GLU A 94 -34.01 -33.04 -14.72
C GLU A 94 -32.72 -32.77 -13.94
N PHE A 95 -31.59 -32.56 -14.63
CA PHE A 95 -30.33 -32.17 -14.01
C PHE A 95 -30.42 -30.80 -13.30
N LEU A 96 -30.95 -29.78 -13.98
CA LEU A 96 -31.06 -28.41 -13.47
C LEU A 96 -31.99 -28.29 -12.26
N ASN A 97 -32.94 -29.22 -12.06
CA ASN A 97 -33.74 -29.28 -10.85
C ASN A 97 -32.89 -29.52 -9.59
N TYR A 98 -31.82 -30.33 -9.68
CA TYR A 98 -30.93 -30.56 -8.54
C TYR A 98 -30.13 -29.30 -8.20
N THR A 99 -29.54 -28.64 -9.20
CA THR A 99 -28.75 -27.42 -8.98
C THR A 99 -29.63 -26.27 -8.45
N THR A 100 -30.85 -26.13 -8.99
CA THR A 100 -31.82 -25.12 -8.54
C THR A 100 -32.32 -25.39 -7.12
N SER A 101 -32.60 -26.65 -6.78
CA SER A 101 -33.03 -27.04 -5.42
C SER A 101 -31.94 -26.79 -4.38
N ALA A 102 -30.68 -26.98 -4.76
CA ALA A 102 -29.51 -26.67 -3.94
C ALA A 102 -29.17 -25.16 -3.94
N ARG A 103 -29.95 -24.31 -4.61
CA ARG A 103 -29.68 -22.87 -4.78
C ARG A 103 -28.29 -22.57 -5.36
N ALA A 104 -27.74 -23.51 -6.12
CA ALA A 104 -26.45 -23.35 -6.75
C ALA A 104 -26.55 -22.42 -7.96
N ASN A 105 -25.67 -21.42 -8.04
CA ASN A 105 -25.57 -20.58 -9.21
C ASN A 105 -24.68 -21.25 -10.27
N ILE A 106 -25.11 -21.25 -11.53
CA ILE A 106 -24.38 -21.87 -12.63
C ILE A 106 -23.46 -20.83 -13.25
N ALA A 107 -22.16 -20.98 -13.04
CA ALA A 107 -21.13 -20.11 -13.63
C ALA A 107 -20.79 -20.52 -15.08
N TYR A 108 -20.86 -21.82 -15.37
CA TYR A 108 -20.56 -22.35 -16.70
C TYR A 108 -21.33 -23.64 -16.95
N ILE A 109 -21.79 -23.83 -18.17
CA ILE A 109 -22.41 -25.06 -18.62
C ILE A 109 -22.11 -25.29 -20.11
N ASP A 110 -21.70 -26.51 -20.46
CA ASP A 110 -21.33 -26.89 -21.82
C ASP A 110 -21.68 -28.34 -22.11
N PHE A 111 -22.33 -28.55 -23.25
CA PHE A 111 -22.71 -29.86 -23.76
C PHE A 111 -22.79 -29.79 -25.28
N ASP A 112 -22.17 -30.75 -25.95
CA ASP A 112 -22.20 -30.88 -27.41
C ASP A 112 -22.29 -32.36 -27.78
N ASP A 113 -23.44 -32.77 -28.33
CA ASP A 113 -23.71 -34.14 -28.76
C ASP A 113 -22.89 -34.56 -30.00
N ARG A 114 -22.29 -33.59 -30.69
CA ARG A 114 -21.37 -33.81 -31.83
C ARG A 114 -19.92 -33.56 -31.45
N GLY A 115 -19.67 -33.20 -30.20
CA GLY A 115 -18.35 -32.90 -29.68
C GLY A 115 -17.52 -34.14 -29.40
N ARG A 116 -16.35 -33.93 -28.80
CA ARG A 116 -15.41 -35.01 -28.42
C ARG A 116 -15.99 -35.97 -27.37
N HIS A 117 -16.99 -35.53 -26.61
CA HIS A 117 -17.63 -36.28 -25.53
C HIS A 117 -19.17 -36.09 -25.60
N PRO A 118 -19.86 -36.86 -26.45
CA PRO A 118 -21.25 -36.59 -26.85
C PRO A 118 -22.29 -36.74 -25.72
N ASP A 119 -21.94 -37.43 -24.63
CA ASP A 119 -22.83 -37.61 -23.47
C ASP A 119 -22.42 -36.74 -22.27
N ARG A 120 -21.37 -35.92 -22.40
CA ARG A 120 -20.74 -35.24 -21.25
C ARG A 120 -21.19 -33.78 -21.14
N LEU A 121 -21.96 -33.50 -20.10
CA LEU A 121 -22.22 -32.14 -19.63
C LEU A 121 -21.07 -31.70 -18.72
N THR A 122 -20.41 -30.60 -19.05
CA THR A 122 -19.45 -29.95 -18.14
C THR A 122 -20.14 -28.78 -17.47
N VAL A 123 -20.05 -28.67 -16.15
CA VAL A 123 -20.72 -27.62 -15.38
C VAL A 123 -19.80 -27.09 -14.29
N SER A 124 -19.88 -25.78 -14.04
CA SER A 124 -19.28 -25.11 -12.89
C SER A 124 -20.37 -24.44 -12.07
N LEU A 125 -20.36 -24.65 -10.76
CA LEU A 125 -21.34 -24.13 -9.82
C LEU A 125 -20.64 -23.31 -8.72
N SER A 126 -21.32 -22.28 -8.22
CA SER A 126 -21.00 -21.63 -6.94
C SER A 126 -22.14 -21.86 -5.93
N LEU A 127 -21.77 -22.23 -4.70
CA LEU A 127 -22.68 -22.50 -3.59
C LEU A 127 -22.30 -21.66 -2.37
N GLU A 128 -23.28 -21.15 -1.63
CA GLU A 128 -23.01 -20.26 -0.49
C GLU A 128 -22.42 -21.00 0.72
N GLN A 129 -22.67 -22.31 0.88
CA GLN A 129 -22.23 -23.09 2.04
C GLN A 129 -21.81 -24.54 1.73
N ASN A 130 -20.82 -25.03 2.47
CA ASN A 130 -20.22 -26.36 2.31
C ASN A 130 -21.18 -27.56 2.49
N PRO A 131 -22.09 -27.58 3.49
CA PRO A 131 -23.04 -28.68 3.64
C PRO A 131 -23.97 -28.87 2.43
N GLU A 132 -24.22 -27.80 1.66
CA GLU A 132 -25.06 -27.83 0.46
C GLU A 132 -24.32 -28.49 -0.72
N VAL A 133 -22.99 -28.38 -0.76
CA VAL A 133 -22.14 -29.00 -1.79
C VAL A 133 -22.15 -30.51 -1.65
N ASP A 134 -21.90 -31.02 -0.45
CA ASP A 134 -21.85 -32.46 -0.19
C ASP A 134 -23.21 -33.11 -0.50
N GLN A 135 -24.30 -32.46 -0.06
CA GLN A 135 -25.65 -32.91 -0.34
C GLN A 135 -25.97 -32.94 -1.84
N LEU A 136 -25.59 -31.89 -2.58
CA LEU A 136 -25.77 -31.83 -4.03
C LEU A 136 -24.95 -32.91 -4.75
N LEU A 137 -23.69 -33.10 -4.37
CA LEU A 137 -22.80 -34.12 -4.94
C LEU A 137 -23.35 -35.53 -4.71
N ASP A 138 -23.83 -35.83 -3.52
CA ASP A 138 -24.41 -37.13 -3.19
C ASP A 138 -25.70 -37.41 -3.99
N GLN A 139 -26.57 -36.42 -4.12
CA GLN A 139 -27.77 -36.52 -4.96
C GLN A 139 -27.40 -36.78 -6.43
N LEU A 140 -26.44 -36.04 -6.97
CA LEU A 140 -26.01 -36.19 -8.36
C LEU A 140 -25.32 -37.54 -8.61
N LYS A 141 -24.42 -37.99 -7.72
CA LYS A 141 -23.74 -39.30 -7.81
C LYS A 141 -24.71 -40.47 -7.75
N SER A 142 -25.82 -40.33 -7.03
CA SER A 142 -26.86 -41.38 -6.95
C SER A 142 -27.57 -41.61 -8.29
N ARG A 143 -27.57 -40.61 -9.18
CA ARG A 143 -28.36 -40.61 -10.42
C ARG A 143 -27.52 -40.64 -11.69
N TYR A 144 -26.35 -40.03 -11.67
CA TYR A 144 -25.50 -39.85 -12.83
C TYR A 144 -24.07 -40.30 -12.54
N ARG A 145 -23.38 -40.74 -13.60
CA ARG A 145 -21.92 -40.84 -13.54
C ARG A 145 -21.37 -39.42 -13.47
N LEU A 146 -20.62 -39.14 -12.40
CA LEU A 146 -20.05 -37.83 -12.09
C LEU A 146 -18.53 -37.92 -11.98
N GLU A 147 -17.83 -36.98 -12.59
CA GLU A 147 -16.38 -36.82 -12.51
C GLU A 147 -16.07 -35.42 -12.01
N ILE A 148 -15.55 -35.29 -10.79
CA ILE A 148 -15.13 -34.00 -10.23
C ILE A 148 -13.88 -33.56 -10.99
N LEU A 149 -13.93 -32.38 -11.61
CA LEU A 149 -12.81 -31.77 -12.32
C LEU A 149 -12.06 -30.79 -11.40
N GLU A 150 -12.79 -30.11 -10.53
CA GLU A 150 -12.28 -29.05 -9.67
C GLU A 150 -13.16 -28.85 -8.45
N TYR A 151 -12.54 -28.61 -7.29
CA TYR A 151 -13.22 -28.19 -6.08
C TYR A 151 -12.33 -27.16 -5.37
N ASP A 152 -12.85 -25.95 -5.18
CA ASP A 152 -12.12 -24.83 -4.59
C ASP A 152 -12.98 -24.13 -3.53
N THR A 153 -12.56 -24.28 -2.26
CA THR A 153 -13.16 -23.62 -1.10
C THR A 153 -12.43 -22.30 -0.74
N THR A 154 -11.35 -21.97 -1.46
CA THR A 154 -10.56 -20.75 -1.25
C THR A 154 -11.07 -19.58 -2.10
N GLY A 155 -11.87 -19.89 -3.12
CA GLY A 155 -12.45 -18.92 -4.05
C GLY A 155 -11.51 -18.41 -5.14
N LYS A 156 -10.27 -18.89 -5.22
CA LYS A 156 -9.26 -18.45 -6.21
C LYS A 156 -9.67 -18.72 -7.65
N ARG A 157 -10.53 -19.72 -7.89
CA ARG A 157 -11.00 -20.17 -9.21
C ARG A 157 -12.42 -19.73 -9.58
N LEU A 158 -13.07 -18.94 -8.72
CA LEU A 158 -14.37 -18.35 -9.03
C LEU A 158 -14.24 -17.32 -10.16
N ASP A 159 -15.31 -17.07 -10.91
CA ASP A 159 -15.36 -16.07 -11.98
C ASP A 159 -15.51 -14.62 -11.43
N ASP A 160 -15.74 -13.65 -12.30
CA ASP A 160 -15.91 -12.24 -11.89
C ASP A 160 -17.23 -11.98 -11.14
N THR A 161 -18.10 -12.98 -10.96
CA THR A 161 -19.34 -12.83 -10.17
C THR A 161 -19.10 -12.64 -8.66
N VAL A 162 -17.86 -12.84 -8.22
CA VAL A 162 -17.43 -12.74 -6.81
C VAL A 162 -16.11 -11.99 -6.67
N PHE A 163 -15.81 -11.08 -7.60
CA PHE A 163 -14.53 -10.37 -7.67
C PHE A 163 -14.11 -9.79 -6.31
N TYR A 164 -15.03 -9.10 -5.62
CA TYR A 164 -14.73 -8.46 -4.34
C TYR A 164 -14.43 -9.43 -3.21
N VAL A 165 -14.99 -10.65 -3.29
CA VAL A 165 -14.68 -11.71 -2.34
C VAL A 165 -13.26 -12.22 -2.55
N ARG A 166 -12.88 -12.52 -3.80
CA ARG A 166 -11.51 -12.90 -4.16
C ARG A 166 -10.51 -11.83 -3.76
N TYR A 167 -10.83 -10.57 -4.03
CA TYR A 167 -10.02 -9.42 -3.64
C TYR A 167 -9.82 -9.36 -2.12
N GLY A 168 -10.90 -9.47 -1.34
CA GLY A 168 -10.83 -9.47 0.12
C GLY A 168 -9.98 -10.62 0.68
N GLN A 169 -10.05 -11.82 0.08
CA GLN A 169 -9.19 -12.95 0.45
C GLN A 169 -7.72 -12.68 0.13
N ALA A 170 -7.41 -12.12 -1.04
CA ALA A 170 -6.06 -11.72 -1.39
C ALA A 170 -5.48 -10.67 -0.41
N VAL A 171 -6.30 -9.74 0.07
CA VAL A 171 -5.89 -8.78 1.12
C VAL A 171 -5.60 -9.50 2.45
N ARG A 172 -6.43 -10.46 2.87
CA ARG A 172 -6.18 -11.26 4.09
C ARG A 172 -4.84 -11.99 4.05
N GLU A 173 -4.50 -12.59 2.90
CA GLU A 173 -3.21 -13.25 2.72
C GLU A 173 -2.03 -12.28 2.92
N LEU A 174 -2.21 -10.99 2.62
CA LEU A 174 -1.16 -9.97 2.76
C LEU A 174 -0.99 -9.48 4.21
N ILE A 175 -2.07 -9.33 4.94
CA ILE A 175 -2.07 -8.68 6.27
C ILE A 175 -2.17 -9.67 7.44
N GLY A 176 -2.49 -10.94 7.16
CA GLY A 176 -2.75 -11.96 8.16
C GLY A 176 -4.21 -12.02 8.62
N GLU A 177 -4.47 -12.83 9.65
CA GLU A 177 -5.81 -12.98 10.25
C GLU A 177 -6.39 -11.61 10.65
N SER A 178 -7.56 -11.29 10.10
CA SER A 178 -8.25 -10.01 10.31
C SER A 178 -9.75 -10.23 10.29
N GLU A 179 -10.48 -9.46 11.10
CA GLU A 179 -11.93 -9.53 11.14
C GLU A 179 -12.57 -9.13 9.79
N ASP A 180 -13.69 -9.76 9.43
CA ASP A 180 -14.45 -9.43 8.23
C ASP A 180 -14.83 -7.95 8.17
N SER A 181 -15.14 -7.34 9.32
CA SER A 181 -15.45 -5.91 9.45
C SER A 181 -14.33 -5.01 8.91
N PHE A 182 -13.08 -5.35 9.21
CA PHE A 182 -11.90 -4.63 8.74
C PHE A 182 -11.71 -4.78 7.24
N ILE A 183 -11.80 -6.02 6.72
CA ILE A 183 -11.60 -6.27 5.29
C ILE A 183 -12.72 -5.60 4.46
N LEU A 184 -13.97 -5.61 4.94
CA LEU A 184 -15.07 -4.89 4.29
C LEU A 184 -14.82 -3.37 4.26
N ALA A 185 -14.26 -2.81 5.33
CA ALA A 185 -13.89 -1.39 5.36
C ALA A 185 -12.75 -1.06 4.40
N PHE A 186 -11.70 -1.89 4.38
CA PHE A 186 -10.58 -1.74 3.44
C PHE A 186 -11.05 -1.89 1.98
N LEU A 187 -11.95 -2.84 1.72
CA LEU A 187 -12.54 -3.03 0.40
C LEU A 187 -13.39 -1.83 -0.03
N ALA A 188 -14.18 -1.25 0.89
CA ALA A 188 -14.96 -0.04 0.61
C ALA A 188 -14.05 1.16 0.30
N ASP A 189 -12.97 1.34 1.06
CA ASP A 189 -11.98 2.39 0.79
C ASP A 189 -11.27 2.15 -0.57
N THR A 190 -10.92 0.89 -0.89
CA THR A 190 -10.30 0.56 -2.17
C THR A 190 -11.26 0.78 -3.34
N ASN A 191 -12.54 0.43 -3.19
CA ASN A 191 -13.57 0.71 -4.18
C ASN A 191 -13.75 2.23 -4.38
N HIS A 192 -13.61 3.03 -3.33
CA HIS A 192 -13.68 4.49 -3.43
C HIS A 192 -12.54 5.06 -4.28
N ILE A 193 -11.30 4.63 -4.07
CA ILE A 193 -10.19 5.08 -4.94
C ILE A 193 -10.31 4.53 -6.37
N ALA A 194 -10.86 3.32 -6.54
CA ALA A 194 -11.11 2.75 -7.86
C ALA A 194 -12.13 3.60 -8.63
N GLN A 195 -13.18 4.08 -7.96
CA GLN A 195 -14.14 5.02 -8.55
C GLN A 195 -13.46 6.32 -8.98
N GLU A 196 -12.71 6.96 -8.07
CA GLU A 196 -12.02 8.23 -8.34
C GLU A 196 -11.02 8.12 -9.51
N LEU A 197 -10.24 7.03 -9.58
CA LEU A 197 -9.29 6.80 -10.68
C LEU A 197 -9.99 6.41 -11.99
N THR A 198 -11.14 5.73 -11.91
CA THR A 198 -11.95 5.41 -13.10
C THR A 198 -12.56 6.66 -13.71
N ASP A 199 -13.01 7.62 -12.89
CA ASP A 199 -13.50 8.93 -13.36
C ASP A 199 -12.39 9.72 -14.09
N ARG A 200 -11.13 9.39 -13.84
CA ARG A 200 -9.94 9.92 -14.54
C ARG A 200 -9.50 9.07 -15.74
N GLY A 201 -10.27 8.04 -16.11
CA GLY A 201 -10.04 7.18 -17.26
C GLY A 201 -9.23 5.91 -16.99
N SER A 202 -8.97 5.58 -15.72
CA SER A 202 -8.28 4.32 -15.37
C SER A 202 -9.22 3.12 -15.45
N ASP A 203 -8.66 1.95 -15.70
CA ASP A 203 -9.37 0.68 -15.55
C ASP A 203 -9.46 0.32 -14.06
N PRO A 204 -10.66 0.11 -13.50
CA PRO A 204 -10.83 -0.24 -12.09
C PRO A 204 -10.06 -1.51 -11.69
N HIS A 205 -9.97 -2.52 -12.57
CA HIS A 205 -9.23 -3.75 -12.25
C HIS A 205 -7.74 -3.47 -12.03
N LYS A 206 -7.15 -2.52 -12.77
CA LYS A 206 -5.77 -2.10 -12.56
C LYS A 206 -5.56 -1.42 -11.22
N VAL A 207 -6.58 -0.74 -10.67
CA VAL A 207 -6.51 -0.15 -9.33
C VAL A 207 -6.42 -1.22 -8.27
N PHE A 208 -7.33 -2.20 -8.29
CA PHE A 208 -7.29 -3.33 -7.36
C PHE A 208 -5.98 -4.13 -7.48
N GLU A 209 -5.54 -4.44 -8.70
CA GLU A 209 -4.26 -5.13 -8.93
C GLU A 209 -3.07 -4.32 -8.43
N SER A 210 -3.05 -3.00 -8.61
CA SER A 210 -1.95 -2.14 -8.12
C SER A 210 -1.85 -2.17 -6.60
N VAL A 211 -2.98 -2.12 -5.89
CA VAL A 211 -3.01 -2.26 -4.42
C VAL A 211 -2.44 -3.61 -3.98
N LEU A 212 -2.87 -4.71 -4.61
CA LEU A 212 -2.35 -6.04 -4.28
C LEU A 212 -0.86 -6.17 -4.64
N ALA A 213 -0.44 -5.63 -5.77
CA ALA A 213 0.96 -5.65 -6.22
C ALA A 213 1.87 -4.94 -5.21
N THR A 214 1.43 -3.82 -4.61
CA THR A 214 2.18 -3.12 -3.55
C THR A 214 2.46 -4.05 -2.36
N GLY A 215 1.43 -4.69 -1.80
CA GLY A 215 1.59 -5.61 -0.67
C GLY A 215 2.36 -6.88 -1.02
N ARG A 216 2.06 -7.50 -2.18
CA ARG A 216 2.74 -8.71 -2.67
C ARG A 216 4.23 -8.48 -2.87
N THR A 217 4.62 -7.33 -3.43
CA THR A 217 6.03 -7.01 -3.67
C THR A 217 6.79 -6.92 -2.35
N MET A 218 6.29 -6.15 -1.38
CA MET A 218 6.92 -6.03 -0.05
C MET A 218 7.10 -7.38 0.66
N ASN A 219 6.08 -8.25 0.62
CA ASN A 219 6.17 -9.60 1.17
C ASN A 219 7.20 -10.46 0.42
N ALA A 220 7.26 -10.36 -0.91
CA ALA A 220 8.16 -11.14 -1.76
C ALA A 220 9.64 -10.71 -1.65
N THR A 221 9.91 -9.52 -1.11
CA THR A 221 11.27 -8.97 -0.93
C THR A 221 11.72 -8.93 0.53
N SER A 222 11.08 -9.70 1.41
CA SER A 222 11.46 -9.86 2.81
C SER A 222 12.09 -11.25 3.07
N GLY A 223 12.80 -11.42 4.18
CA GLY A 223 13.41 -12.70 4.55
C GLY A 223 14.51 -13.15 3.58
N GLU A 224 14.49 -14.40 3.13
CA GLU A 224 15.53 -14.96 2.23
C GLU A 224 15.64 -14.23 0.88
N ALA A 225 14.56 -13.59 0.44
CA ALA A 225 14.52 -12.82 -0.81
C ALA A 225 14.94 -11.35 -0.63
N PHE A 226 15.19 -10.90 0.60
CA PHE A 226 15.63 -9.55 0.89
C PHE A 226 16.97 -9.26 0.20
N TYR A 227 17.15 -8.00 -0.19
CA TYR A 227 18.40 -7.51 -0.75
C TYR A 227 18.57 -6.03 -0.46
N ALA A 228 19.79 -5.53 -0.50
CA ALA A 228 20.03 -4.09 -0.50
C ALA A 228 21.21 -3.75 -1.39
N ASP A 229 21.28 -2.51 -1.87
CA ASP A 229 22.53 -1.98 -2.40
C ASP A 229 23.13 -1.06 -1.36
N VAL A 230 24.39 -1.29 -1.02
CA VAL A 230 25.07 -0.67 0.11
C VAL A 230 26.22 0.19 -0.40
N GLN A 231 26.25 1.43 0.06
CA GLN A 231 27.38 2.35 -0.15
C GLN A 231 27.95 2.77 1.20
N LYS A 232 29.27 2.94 1.24
CA LYS A 232 30.01 3.33 2.44
C LYS A 232 30.97 4.48 2.11
N PHE A 233 30.96 5.51 2.94
CA PHE A 233 31.80 6.70 2.80
C PHE A 233 32.51 7.02 4.11
N SER A 234 33.81 7.35 4.03
CA SER A 234 34.54 7.93 5.16
C SER A 234 34.30 9.44 5.16
N LEU A 235 33.77 10.00 6.24
CA LEU A 235 33.49 11.43 6.39
C LEU A 235 34.54 12.16 7.26
N GLY A 236 35.49 11.39 7.79
CA GLY A 236 36.60 11.80 8.63
C GLY A 236 37.40 10.57 9.05
N GLU A 237 38.27 10.71 10.05
CA GLU A 237 39.06 9.60 10.58
C GLU A 237 38.20 8.62 11.41
N THR A 238 37.19 9.13 12.11
CA THR A 238 36.36 8.35 13.04
C THR A 238 34.91 8.18 12.57
N THR A 239 34.50 8.91 11.52
CA THR A 239 33.10 9.00 11.10
C THR A 239 32.86 8.32 9.75
N THR A 240 31.90 7.39 9.71
CA THR A 240 31.52 6.63 8.52
C THR A 240 30.03 6.82 8.23
N LEU A 241 29.69 7.08 6.98
CA LEU A 241 28.31 7.07 6.48
C LEU A 241 28.03 5.78 5.71
N PHE A 242 26.93 5.13 6.05
CA PHE A 242 26.35 4.02 5.30
C PHE A 242 25.04 4.49 4.65
N CYS A 243 24.83 4.09 3.40
CA CYS A 243 23.56 4.18 2.71
C CYS A 243 23.12 2.77 2.34
N PHE A 244 21.90 2.41 2.72
CA PHE A 244 21.26 1.15 2.42
C PHE A 244 20.04 1.42 1.54
N GLN A 245 20.11 1.01 0.28
CA GLN A 245 19.01 1.11 -0.67
C GLN A 245 18.18 -0.17 -0.58
N LEU A 246 17.03 -0.11 0.08
CA LEU A 246 16.18 -1.28 0.36
C LEU A 246 15.45 -1.80 -0.90
N PRO A 247 14.85 -3.01 -0.89
CA PRO A 247 14.18 -3.55 -2.08
C PRO A 247 13.00 -2.70 -2.58
N CYS A 248 12.26 -2.13 -1.63
CA CYS A 248 11.12 -1.26 -1.87
C CYS A 248 11.24 -0.02 -0.98
N GLY A 249 10.78 1.12 -1.49
CA GLY A 249 10.76 2.38 -0.74
C GLY A 249 12.11 3.08 -0.68
N GLY A 250 12.22 3.97 0.30
CA GLY A 250 13.34 4.86 0.59
C GLY A 250 14.61 4.20 1.12
N ASN A 251 15.65 5.01 1.09
CA ASN A 251 16.96 4.73 1.63
C ASN A 251 16.94 4.84 3.15
N LEU A 252 17.75 3.99 3.78
CA LEU A 252 18.12 4.11 5.18
C LEU A 252 19.58 4.54 5.26
N PHE A 253 19.89 5.51 6.12
CA PHE A 253 21.27 5.92 6.37
C PHE A 253 21.70 5.69 7.82
N VAL A 254 22.95 5.30 8.02
CA VAL A 254 23.57 5.23 9.35
C VAL A 254 24.86 6.04 9.33
N ILE A 255 24.97 6.99 10.25
CA ILE A 255 26.21 7.73 10.53
C ILE A 255 26.78 7.16 11.82
N ARG A 256 27.95 6.51 11.72
CA ARG A 256 28.67 5.95 12.86
C ARG A 256 29.89 6.80 13.17
N THR A 257 30.03 7.24 14.41
CA THR A 257 31.19 8.00 14.88
C THR A 257 31.63 7.50 16.26
N GLY A 258 32.86 6.97 16.35
CA GLY A 258 33.32 6.30 17.58
C GLY A 258 32.34 5.21 18.03
N ASP A 259 31.78 5.37 19.22
CA ASP A 259 30.78 4.46 19.82
C ASP A 259 29.31 4.85 19.51
N ASP A 260 29.05 6.05 18.99
CA ASP A 260 27.70 6.53 18.68
C ASP A 260 27.26 6.15 17.25
N MET A 261 25.96 5.91 17.09
CA MET A 261 25.29 5.73 15.80
C MET A 261 24.03 6.59 15.74
N VAL A 262 23.85 7.28 14.63
CA VAL A 262 22.62 8.02 14.33
C VAL A 262 22.06 7.51 13.02
N MET A 263 20.76 7.21 13.02
CA MET A 263 20.05 6.79 11.83
C MET A 263 19.32 7.97 11.20
N VAL A 264 19.34 8.07 9.87
CA VAL A 264 18.48 8.98 9.12
C VAL A 264 17.54 8.12 8.29
N ASP A 265 16.24 8.21 8.62
CA ASP A 265 15.17 7.34 8.13
C ASP A 265 15.38 5.85 8.43
N THR A 266 14.34 5.03 8.28
CA THR A 266 14.27 3.68 8.86
C THR A 266 13.76 2.61 7.90
N GLY A 267 13.31 2.97 6.70
CA GLY A 267 12.67 2.00 5.81
C GLY A 267 11.25 1.64 6.24
N TYR A 268 10.64 0.74 5.48
CA TYR A 268 9.39 0.08 5.87
C TYR A 268 9.58 -0.83 7.09
N GLY A 269 8.54 -0.91 7.94
CA GLY A 269 8.55 -1.75 9.15
C GLY A 269 8.74 -3.24 8.88
N ILE A 270 8.24 -3.75 7.74
CA ILE A 270 8.35 -5.14 7.33
C ILE A 270 9.82 -5.60 7.19
N TYR A 271 10.71 -4.69 6.80
CA TYR A 271 12.13 -4.97 6.62
C TYR A 271 12.95 -4.90 7.90
N HIS A 272 12.35 -4.53 9.05
CA HIS A 272 13.11 -4.30 10.28
C HIS A 272 14.05 -5.47 10.63
N ARG A 273 13.56 -6.72 10.60
CA ARG A 273 14.38 -7.90 10.92
C ARG A 273 15.49 -8.14 9.90
N ASP A 274 15.20 -7.94 8.62
CA ASP A 274 16.17 -8.10 7.54
C ASP A 274 17.27 -7.04 7.62
N VAL A 275 16.89 -5.80 7.96
CA VAL A 275 17.80 -4.68 8.20
C VAL A 275 18.73 -4.95 9.38
N LEU A 276 18.24 -5.51 10.49
CA LEU A 276 19.11 -5.88 11.62
C LEU A 276 20.13 -6.98 11.25
N THR A 277 19.71 -7.94 10.43
CA THR A 277 20.59 -8.99 9.91
C THR A 277 21.68 -8.38 9.01
N MET A 278 21.27 -7.50 8.11
CA MET A 278 22.18 -6.74 7.24
C MET A 278 23.15 -5.87 8.04
N PHE A 279 22.68 -5.14 9.05
CA PHE A 279 23.53 -4.33 9.93
C PHE A 279 24.64 -5.16 10.58
N SER A 280 24.32 -6.37 11.04
CA SER A 280 25.30 -7.28 11.61
C SER A 280 26.42 -7.61 10.61
N ARG A 281 26.09 -7.81 9.32
CA ARG A 281 27.06 -8.05 8.25
C ARG A 281 28.00 -6.86 8.02
N TYR A 282 27.51 -5.63 8.19
CA TYR A 282 28.29 -4.40 7.99
C TYR A 282 28.93 -3.86 9.27
N GLY A 283 28.98 -4.65 10.34
CA GLY A 283 29.65 -4.27 11.59
C GLY A 283 28.87 -3.22 12.40
N LEU A 284 27.54 -3.27 12.30
CA LEU A 284 26.58 -2.48 13.08
C LEU A 284 25.64 -3.38 13.93
N PRO A 285 26.10 -4.52 14.52
CA PRO A 285 25.20 -5.51 15.13
C PRO A 285 24.54 -5.02 16.43
N ASP A 286 25.14 -4.06 17.11
CA ASP A 286 24.67 -3.57 18.40
C ASP A 286 23.75 -2.36 18.22
N THR A 287 22.45 -2.61 18.19
CA THR A 287 21.43 -1.57 18.07
C THR A 287 21.33 -0.68 19.31
N SER A 288 21.93 -1.05 20.45
CA SER A 288 21.93 -0.21 21.65
C SER A 288 22.81 1.04 21.50
N ARG A 289 23.70 1.03 20.50
CA ARG A 289 24.56 2.17 20.15
C ARG A 289 23.86 3.26 19.36
N PHE A 290 22.63 3.02 18.89
CA PHE A 290 21.85 4.11 18.30
C PHE A 290 21.48 5.10 19.39
N SER A 291 21.87 6.37 19.27
CA SER A 291 21.47 7.41 20.22
C SER A 291 20.13 8.05 19.86
N ARG A 292 19.83 8.13 18.56
CA ARG A 292 18.60 8.73 18.02
C ARG A 292 18.35 8.37 16.56
N ILE A 293 17.12 8.60 16.12
CA ILE A 293 16.72 8.56 14.71
C ILE A 293 16.33 9.97 14.28
N ILE A 294 16.76 10.39 13.09
CA ILE A 294 16.28 11.60 12.44
C ILE A 294 15.36 11.18 11.30
N ILE A 295 14.09 11.59 11.36
CA ILE A 295 13.09 11.28 10.34
C ILE A 295 12.96 12.49 9.42
N THR A 296 13.18 12.28 8.11
CA THR A 296 13.05 13.32 7.11
C THR A 296 11.59 13.69 6.86
N HIS A 297 10.71 12.69 6.77
CA HIS A 297 9.27 12.89 6.56
C HIS A 297 8.46 11.62 6.89
N ALA A 298 7.13 11.71 6.71
CA ALA A 298 6.19 10.76 7.29
C ALA A 298 5.78 9.60 6.38
N ASP A 299 6.32 9.50 5.16
CA ASP A 299 6.02 8.35 4.30
C ASP A 299 6.61 7.09 4.94
N ALA A 300 5.88 5.97 4.80
CA ALA A 300 6.13 4.75 5.57
C ALA A 300 7.48 4.10 5.29
N ASP A 301 8.06 4.36 4.12
CA ASP A 301 9.40 3.91 3.77
C ASP A 301 10.53 4.76 4.34
N HIS A 302 10.21 5.88 4.99
CA HIS A 302 11.19 6.71 5.69
C HIS A 302 11.08 6.55 7.20
N CYS A 303 9.88 6.33 7.74
CA CYS A 303 9.67 6.25 9.18
C CYS A 303 9.00 4.96 9.68
N GLY A 304 8.70 4.01 8.81
CA GLY A 304 7.86 2.86 9.13
C GLY A 304 8.48 1.83 10.07
N ALA A 305 9.81 1.80 10.24
CA ALA A 305 10.46 0.92 11.21
C ALA A 305 10.88 1.65 12.50
N ALA A 306 10.65 2.96 12.62
CA ALA A 306 11.17 3.77 13.73
C ALA A 306 10.72 3.27 15.12
N GLY A 307 9.48 2.78 15.25
CA GLY A 307 8.95 2.24 16.50
C GLY A 307 9.59 0.92 16.98
N PHE A 308 10.44 0.28 16.19
CA PHE A 308 11.20 -0.88 16.63
C PHE A 308 12.49 -0.53 17.38
N PHE A 309 12.94 0.73 17.31
CA PHE A 309 14.14 1.20 17.96
C PHE A 309 13.79 1.96 19.25
N PRO A 310 14.32 1.56 20.42
CA PRO A 310 14.01 2.19 21.70
C PRO A 310 14.83 3.47 21.93
N VAL A 311 14.80 4.39 20.97
CA VAL A 311 15.58 5.63 20.95
C VAL A 311 14.70 6.81 20.53
N PRO A 312 15.02 8.05 20.92
CA PRO A 312 14.23 9.21 20.50
C PRO A 312 14.26 9.39 18.98
N ALA A 313 13.10 9.64 18.39
CA ALA A 313 12.93 10.00 16.99
C ALA A 313 12.71 11.51 16.85
N PHE A 314 13.62 12.20 16.17
CA PHE A 314 13.55 13.62 15.90
C PHE A 314 12.91 13.88 14.55
N MET A 315 11.91 14.76 14.50
CA MET A 315 11.18 15.07 13.27
C MET A 315 10.54 16.47 13.30
N HIS A 316 9.95 16.89 12.19
CA HIS A 316 9.11 18.09 12.19
C HIS A 316 7.74 17.83 12.83
N ALA A 317 7.13 18.87 13.39
CA ALA A 317 5.78 18.75 13.96
C ALA A 317 4.74 18.31 12.90
N GLY A 318 4.87 18.76 11.66
CA GLY A 318 4.05 18.33 10.53
C GLY A 318 4.16 16.83 10.23
N THR A 319 5.38 16.27 10.28
CA THR A 319 5.62 14.81 10.15
C THR A 319 4.83 14.04 11.21
N ARG A 320 4.89 14.48 12.47
CA ARG A 320 4.15 13.87 13.57
C ARG A 320 2.63 13.92 13.33
N GLU A 321 2.10 15.03 12.83
CA GLU A 321 0.68 15.15 12.54
C GLU A 321 0.23 14.26 11.37
N ILE A 322 1.05 14.09 10.32
CA ILE A 322 0.78 13.12 9.25
C ILE A 322 0.69 11.71 9.83
N ILE A 323 1.66 11.30 10.66
CA ILE A 323 1.66 9.98 11.31
C ILE A 323 0.39 9.80 12.15
N ARG A 324 0.06 10.78 12.98
CA ARG A 324 -1.13 10.76 13.86
C ARG A 324 -2.44 10.68 13.09
N THR A 325 -2.54 11.37 11.96
CA THR A 325 -3.76 11.42 11.15
C THR A 325 -3.82 10.31 10.08
N SER A 326 -2.71 9.63 9.83
CA SER A 326 -2.55 8.66 8.74
C SER A 326 -2.97 9.24 7.38
N ASN A 327 -2.56 10.48 7.11
CA ASN A 327 -2.83 11.17 5.85
C ASN A 327 -1.61 12.00 5.42
N ARG A 328 -0.86 11.54 4.42
CA ARG A 328 0.34 12.21 3.90
C ARG A 328 0.09 13.60 3.30
N ALA A 329 -1.15 13.88 2.91
CA ALA A 329 -1.54 15.19 2.40
C ALA A 329 -1.96 16.18 3.50
N TYR A 330 -1.92 15.79 4.78
CA TYR A 330 -2.17 16.71 5.89
C TYR A 330 -1.33 17.98 5.77
N GLY A 331 -1.93 19.14 6.02
CA GLY A 331 -1.25 20.43 5.93
C GLY A 331 -0.97 20.93 4.51
N SER A 332 -1.41 20.21 3.47
CA SER A 332 -1.28 20.62 2.06
C SER A 332 -2.63 21.03 1.45
N ARG A 333 -2.60 21.60 0.24
CA ARG A 333 -3.82 21.88 -0.56
C ARG A 333 -4.62 20.63 -0.95
N ASN A 334 -4.01 19.45 -0.83
CA ASN A 334 -4.60 18.15 -1.15
C ASN A 334 -5.04 17.38 0.09
N ALA A 335 -5.15 18.01 1.27
CA ALA A 335 -5.47 17.34 2.53
C ALA A 335 -6.80 16.55 2.50
N ASP A 336 -7.76 16.98 1.68
CA ASP A 336 -9.06 16.32 1.51
C ASP A 336 -9.06 15.23 0.42
N SER A 337 -7.89 14.91 -0.17
CA SER A 337 -7.76 13.87 -1.20
C SER A 337 -7.99 12.48 -0.62
N VAL A 338 -9.00 11.78 -1.14
CA VAL A 338 -9.27 10.37 -0.80
C VAL A 338 -8.12 9.45 -1.22
N LEU A 339 -7.45 9.75 -2.34
CA LEU A 339 -6.33 8.96 -2.86
C LEU A 339 -5.15 8.96 -1.87
N GLU A 340 -4.80 10.14 -1.35
CA GLU A 340 -3.67 10.32 -0.43
C GLU A 340 -3.96 9.67 0.93
N ALA A 341 -5.18 9.85 1.46
CA ALA A 341 -5.61 9.25 2.71
C ALA A 341 -5.65 7.71 2.62
N PHE A 342 -6.21 7.15 1.54
CA PHE A 342 -6.22 5.70 1.35
C PHE A 342 -4.83 5.14 1.14
N TYR A 343 -4.03 5.75 0.26
CA TYR A 343 -2.65 5.29 0.01
C TYR A 343 -1.84 5.25 1.30
N THR A 344 -1.94 6.28 2.15
CA THR A 344 -1.25 6.32 3.45
C THR A 344 -1.68 5.16 4.37
N LYS A 345 -2.99 4.89 4.49
CA LYS A 345 -3.48 3.75 5.30
C LYS A 345 -3.05 2.41 4.74
N MET A 346 -3.18 2.23 3.42
CA MET A 346 -2.81 1.01 2.71
C MET A 346 -1.32 0.72 2.86
N ILE A 347 -0.45 1.71 2.61
CA ILE A 347 0.99 1.51 2.71
C ILE A 347 1.39 1.25 4.16
N ASN A 348 0.79 1.94 5.15
CA ASN A 348 1.07 1.69 6.56
C ASN A 348 0.72 0.25 6.97
N LEU A 349 -0.42 -0.26 6.48
CA LEU A 349 -0.88 -1.60 6.74
C LEU A 349 0.08 -2.65 6.15
N PHE A 350 0.35 -2.58 4.84
CA PHE A 350 1.18 -3.59 4.17
C PHE A 350 2.65 -3.54 4.58
N SER A 351 3.17 -2.35 4.89
CA SER A 351 4.55 -2.17 5.34
C SER A 351 4.76 -2.49 6.82
N LYS A 352 3.72 -2.86 7.57
CA LYS A 352 3.77 -3.07 9.03
C LYS A 352 4.32 -1.85 9.76
N PHE A 353 3.80 -0.68 9.41
CA PHE A 353 4.22 0.60 9.97
C PHE A 353 4.18 0.58 11.49
N ASN A 354 5.30 0.92 12.10
CA ASN A 354 5.47 0.99 13.55
C ASN A 354 5.95 2.38 13.95
N SER A 355 5.05 3.16 14.55
CA SER A 355 5.30 4.54 14.95
C SER A 355 6.25 4.62 16.16
N PRO A 356 7.20 5.59 16.20
CA PRO A 356 8.07 5.77 17.36
C PRO A 356 7.29 6.23 18.59
N SER A 357 7.65 5.69 19.76
CA SER A 357 7.00 6.02 21.04
C SER A 357 7.54 7.31 21.66
N ASP A 358 8.80 7.67 21.40
CA ASP A 358 9.45 8.90 21.86
C ASP A 358 9.73 9.81 20.66
N ILE A 359 8.89 10.85 20.51
CA ILE A 359 8.97 11.81 19.41
C ILE A 359 9.42 13.17 19.95
N GLN A 360 10.52 13.66 19.40
CA GLN A 360 11.07 14.98 19.68
C GLN A 360 10.91 15.88 18.45
N CYS A 361 10.19 16.99 18.57
CA CYS A 361 10.00 17.91 17.45
C CYS A 361 11.08 19.01 17.44
N PHE A 362 11.55 19.40 16.25
CA PHE A 362 12.43 20.57 16.11
C PHE A 362 11.74 21.86 16.55
N SER A 363 12.51 22.78 17.15
CA SER A 363 12.02 23.98 17.85
C SER A 363 11.48 25.10 16.95
N GLY A 364 11.54 24.93 15.62
CA GLY A 364 11.11 25.91 14.62
C GLY A 364 12.23 26.86 14.15
N PRO A 365 11.93 27.81 13.25
CA PRO A 365 12.93 28.59 12.54
C PRO A 365 13.82 29.44 13.47
N SER A 366 15.13 29.33 13.26
CA SER A 366 16.15 30.14 13.97
C SER A 366 16.34 31.56 13.39
N GLY A 367 15.62 31.90 12.31
CA GLY A 367 15.80 33.14 11.54
C GLY A 367 16.91 33.07 10.47
N THR A 368 17.69 31.98 10.45
CA THR A 368 18.70 31.71 9.42
C THR A 368 18.09 30.90 8.27
N THR A 369 18.57 31.10 7.04
CA THR A 369 18.18 30.31 5.86
C THR A 369 19.38 29.74 5.10
N ARG A 370 19.13 28.69 4.33
CA ARG A 370 20.01 28.16 3.27
C ARG A 370 19.24 28.15 1.96
N GLY A 371 19.59 29.07 1.05
CA GLY A 371 18.77 29.34 -0.13
C GLY A 371 17.36 29.77 0.28
N ILE A 372 16.35 28.96 -0.07
CA ILE A 372 14.94 29.21 0.28
C ILE A 372 14.49 28.50 1.55
N PHE A 373 15.35 27.69 2.18
CA PHE A 373 14.97 26.82 3.29
C PHE A 373 15.31 27.44 4.65
N PRO A 374 14.35 27.61 5.56
CA PRO A 374 14.60 27.99 6.95
C PRO A 374 15.42 26.92 7.68
N VAL A 375 16.37 27.35 8.51
CA VAL A 375 17.09 26.46 9.45
C VAL A 375 16.29 26.36 10.74
N ILE A 376 15.78 25.18 11.07
CA ILE A 376 14.88 24.93 12.21
C ILE A 376 15.53 24.16 13.36
N GLY A 377 16.79 23.77 13.20
CA GLY A 377 17.53 23.02 14.21
C GLY A 377 18.90 22.61 13.71
N THR A 378 19.65 21.94 14.59
CA THR A 378 20.93 21.33 14.29
C THR A 378 20.99 19.94 14.90
N VAL A 379 21.68 19.02 14.21
CA VAL A 379 21.97 17.67 14.68
C VAL A 379 23.49 17.53 14.74
N GLU A 380 24.00 17.19 15.92
CA GLU A 380 25.42 16.95 16.16
C GLU A 380 25.67 15.44 16.23
N ILE A 381 26.65 14.97 15.45
CA ILE A 381 27.03 13.56 15.34
C ILE A 381 28.55 13.50 15.33
N GLY A 382 29.15 13.36 16.51
CA GLY A 382 30.60 13.39 16.68
C GLY A 382 31.18 14.72 16.21
N ASP A 383 32.01 14.69 15.16
CA ASP A 383 32.64 15.87 14.56
C ASP A 383 31.80 16.51 13.42
N ILE A 384 30.59 16.00 13.16
CA ILE A 384 29.69 16.48 12.12
C ILE A 384 28.55 17.28 12.73
N THR A 385 28.36 18.51 12.25
CA THR A 385 27.15 19.30 12.47
C THR A 385 26.33 19.35 11.19
N LEU A 386 25.07 18.93 11.29
CA LEU A 386 24.06 19.02 10.24
C LEU A 386 23.02 20.07 10.63
N GLU A 387 22.78 21.04 9.75
CA GLU A 387 21.64 21.94 9.84
C GLU A 387 20.38 21.23 9.37
N VAL A 388 19.29 21.38 10.13
CA VAL A 388 17.97 20.87 9.76
C VAL A 388 17.25 21.99 8.99
N LEU A 389 17.02 21.74 7.70
CA LEU A 389 16.36 22.67 6.80
C LEU A 389 14.89 22.28 6.63
N GLU A 390 13.98 23.23 6.81
CA GLU A 390 12.54 23.01 6.62
C GLU A 390 12.16 23.07 5.13
N SER A 391 11.44 22.05 4.66
CA SER A 391 10.81 22.03 3.34
C SER A 391 9.66 23.03 3.26
N LEU A 392 9.41 23.54 2.06
CA LEU A 392 8.20 24.31 1.75
C LEU A 392 6.94 23.44 1.70
N GLY A 393 7.05 22.11 1.82
CA GLY A 393 5.93 21.18 1.85
C GLY A 393 5.52 20.64 0.48
N GLY A 394 6.44 20.62 -0.50
CA GLY A 394 6.15 20.11 -1.85
C GLY A 394 5.90 18.61 -1.91
N HIS A 395 6.79 17.81 -1.31
CA HIS A 395 6.62 16.35 -1.24
C HIS A 395 5.55 15.97 -0.21
N THR A 396 5.79 16.34 1.05
CA THR A 396 4.86 16.21 2.18
C THR A 396 5.03 17.40 3.11
N PHE A 397 3.98 17.79 3.84
CA PHE A 397 4.08 18.84 4.84
C PHE A 397 4.99 18.40 5.99
N GLY A 398 5.94 19.25 6.36
CA GLY A 398 6.90 18.95 7.42
C GLY A 398 8.06 18.07 7.01
N GLN A 399 8.31 17.87 5.72
CA GLN A 399 9.58 17.30 5.29
C GLN A 399 10.76 18.18 5.74
N VAL A 400 11.88 17.56 6.10
CA VAL A 400 13.13 18.24 6.42
C VAL A 400 14.29 17.69 5.61
N TYR A 401 15.31 18.53 5.42
CA TYR A 401 16.59 18.15 4.83
C TYR A 401 17.69 18.29 5.87
N LEU A 402 18.75 17.48 5.78
CA LEU A 402 19.93 17.62 6.65
C LEU A 402 21.10 18.08 5.80
N TYR A 403 21.75 19.17 6.20
CA TYR A 403 22.75 19.84 5.37
C TYR A 403 24.00 20.19 6.15
N SER A 404 25.16 19.89 5.59
CA SER A 404 26.45 20.39 6.08
C SER A 404 27.30 20.86 4.92
N ARG A 405 27.48 22.19 4.82
CA ARG A 405 28.39 22.77 3.83
C ARG A 405 29.82 22.32 4.09
N GLU A 406 30.24 22.31 5.35
CA GLU A 406 31.61 22.01 5.80
C GLU A 406 32.01 20.57 5.54
N ARG A 407 31.06 19.63 5.66
CA ARG A 407 31.29 18.21 5.36
C ARG A 407 30.86 17.80 3.95
N GLY A 408 30.21 18.68 3.21
CA GLY A 408 29.74 18.40 1.86
C GLY A 408 28.63 17.35 1.86
N LEU A 409 27.66 17.48 2.76
CA LEU A 409 26.57 16.52 2.92
C LEU A 409 25.22 17.18 2.69
N LEU A 410 24.37 16.52 1.92
CA LEU A 410 22.95 16.86 1.82
C LEU A 410 22.11 15.58 1.84
N PHE A 411 21.31 15.41 2.89
CA PHE A 411 20.21 14.45 2.95
C PHE A 411 18.96 15.15 2.44
N ALA A 412 18.58 14.82 1.20
CA ALA A 412 17.61 15.59 0.44
C ALA A 412 16.18 15.02 0.49
N ALA A 413 15.97 13.92 1.21
CA ALA A 413 14.71 13.17 1.21
C ALA A 413 14.20 12.94 -0.23
N ASP A 414 12.89 12.89 -0.45
CA ASP A 414 12.32 12.59 -1.77
C ASP A 414 12.30 13.77 -2.73
N SER A 415 12.72 14.95 -2.26
CA SER A 415 12.86 16.12 -3.13
C SER A 415 13.98 15.97 -4.16
N VAL A 416 15.00 15.14 -3.89
CA VAL A 416 16.09 14.86 -4.84
C VAL A 416 16.39 13.36 -4.85
N ILE A 417 16.11 12.73 -6.00
CA ILE A 417 16.28 11.29 -6.22
C ILE A 417 17.12 11.09 -7.48
N ASN A 418 18.10 10.18 -7.43
CA ASN A 418 18.81 9.75 -8.63
C ASN A 418 18.07 8.58 -9.30
N PHE A 419 17.02 8.90 -10.06
CA PHE A 419 16.21 7.88 -10.76
C PHE A 419 17.03 6.96 -11.68
N SER A 420 18.13 7.47 -12.25
CA SER A 420 19.00 6.66 -13.13
C SER A 420 19.79 5.57 -12.40
N SER A 421 19.88 5.66 -11.07
CA SER A 421 20.52 4.66 -10.23
C SER A 421 19.57 3.56 -9.71
N LEU A 422 18.26 3.71 -9.93
CA LEU A 422 17.29 2.71 -9.49
C LEU A 422 17.42 1.45 -10.35
N SER A 423 17.37 0.29 -9.70
CA SER A 423 17.17 -0.97 -10.42
C SER A 423 15.76 -1.01 -11.00
N ARG A 424 15.54 -1.87 -12.00
CA ARG A 424 14.22 -2.03 -12.62
C ARG A 424 13.15 -2.38 -11.59
N GLU A 425 13.46 -3.28 -10.66
CA GLU A 425 12.54 -3.73 -9.62
C GLU A 425 12.09 -2.57 -8.71
N ARG A 426 13.04 -1.69 -8.32
CA ARG A 426 12.72 -0.50 -7.52
C ARG A 426 11.88 0.50 -8.31
N ALA A 427 12.22 0.73 -9.58
CA ALA A 427 11.47 1.63 -10.45
C ALA A 427 10.04 1.13 -10.70
N ASP A 428 9.88 -0.17 -10.94
CA ASP A 428 8.58 -0.82 -11.12
C ASP A 428 7.75 -0.69 -9.84
N TYR A 429 8.34 -0.92 -8.66
CA TYR A 429 7.66 -0.69 -7.37
C TYR A 429 7.25 0.78 -7.16
N SER A 430 8.16 1.74 -7.38
CA SER A 430 7.87 3.17 -7.22
C SER A 430 6.76 3.65 -8.15
N SER A 431 6.57 3.01 -9.31
CA SER A 431 5.48 3.35 -10.23
C SER A 431 4.08 3.05 -9.69
N LEU A 432 3.95 2.08 -8.77
CA LEU A 432 2.68 1.72 -8.14
C LEU A 432 2.14 2.88 -7.29
N ALA A 433 3.01 3.52 -6.51
CA ALA A 433 2.65 4.69 -5.72
C ALA A 433 2.18 5.84 -6.62
N ALA A 434 2.97 6.18 -7.64
CA ALA A 434 2.63 7.24 -8.58
C ALA A 434 1.29 7.02 -9.29
N PHE A 435 0.94 5.76 -9.59
CA PHE A 435 -0.36 5.41 -10.14
C PHE A 435 -1.51 5.64 -9.14
N LEU A 436 -1.37 5.17 -7.89
CA LEU A 436 -2.43 5.24 -6.89
C LEU A 436 -2.74 6.65 -6.39
N VAL A 437 -1.72 7.53 -6.28
CA VAL A 437 -1.89 8.92 -5.83
C VAL A 437 -1.82 9.95 -6.95
N THR A 438 -1.62 9.54 -8.20
CA THR A 438 -1.44 10.38 -9.42
C THR A 438 -0.18 11.26 -9.45
N SER A 439 0.33 11.65 -8.29
CA SER A 439 1.60 12.33 -8.08
C SER A 439 2.10 11.96 -6.69
N VAL A 440 3.40 11.66 -6.57
CA VAL A 440 4.01 11.43 -5.24
C VAL A 440 4.18 12.73 -4.45
N ASN A 441 4.13 13.90 -5.11
CA ASN A 441 4.17 15.20 -4.44
C ASN A 441 2.76 15.68 -4.12
N VAL A 442 2.52 16.07 -2.85
CA VAL A 442 1.25 16.71 -2.45
C VAL A 442 1.12 18.14 -2.99
N ASP A 443 2.23 18.78 -3.36
CA ASP A 443 2.27 20.04 -4.11
C ASP A 443 3.43 20.03 -5.12
N SER A 444 3.13 19.69 -6.37
CA SER A 444 4.13 19.59 -7.45
C SER A 444 4.83 20.91 -7.82
N ASP A 445 4.16 22.05 -7.62
CA ASP A 445 4.74 23.37 -7.92
C ASP A 445 5.82 23.71 -6.89
N LEU A 446 5.51 23.48 -5.61
CA LEU A 446 6.47 23.62 -4.52
C LEU A 446 7.60 22.60 -4.66
N ALA A 447 7.29 21.32 -4.93
CA ALA A 447 8.30 20.28 -5.09
C ALA A 447 9.31 20.61 -6.22
N THR A 448 8.83 21.19 -7.32
CA THR A 448 9.69 21.65 -8.43
C THR A 448 10.60 22.81 -7.99
N LYS A 449 10.05 23.79 -7.28
CA LYS A 449 10.80 24.92 -6.74
C LYS A 449 11.88 24.48 -5.74
N GLU A 450 11.54 23.57 -4.84
CA GLU A 450 12.44 23.03 -3.83
C GLU A 450 13.58 22.22 -4.47
N ARG A 451 13.25 21.32 -5.41
CA ARG A 451 14.25 20.53 -6.14
C ARG A 451 15.29 21.42 -6.82
N LYS A 452 14.86 22.51 -7.45
CA LYS A 452 15.79 23.48 -8.06
C LYS A 452 16.71 24.11 -7.01
N ALA A 453 16.15 24.60 -5.91
CA ALA A 453 16.94 25.24 -4.85
C ALA A 453 17.90 24.27 -4.15
N LEU A 454 17.51 23.00 -3.96
CA LEU A 454 18.42 21.98 -3.44
C LEU A 454 19.58 21.72 -4.40
N LEU A 455 19.32 21.63 -5.71
CA LEU A 455 20.40 21.48 -6.70
C LEU A 455 21.31 22.71 -6.79
N ASP A 456 20.78 23.91 -6.52
CA ASP A 456 21.59 25.14 -6.39
C ASP A 456 22.52 25.01 -5.16
N LEU A 457 22.01 24.60 -3.99
CA LEU A 457 22.81 24.34 -2.79
C LEU A 457 23.88 23.26 -3.02
N VAL A 458 23.55 22.19 -3.74
CA VAL A 458 24.51 21.14 -4.10
C VAL A 458 25.64 21.73 -4.96
N ARG A 459 25.33 22.57 -5.95
CA ARG A 459 26.35 23.23 -6.80
C ARG A 459 27.30 24.09 -5.97
N GLU A 460 26.75 24.98 -5.15
CA GLU A 460 27.53 25.87 -4.30
C GLU A 460 28.42 25.12 -3.30
N THR A 461 27.89 24.00 -2.76
CA THR A 461 28.62 23.16 -1.81
C THR A 461 29.70 22.33 -2.50
N ASP A 462 29.42 21.78 -3.67
CA ASP A 462 30.39 21.00 -4.45
C ASP A 462 31.56 21.89 -4.90
N GLU A 463 31.29 23.13 -5.32
CA GLU A 463 32.33 24.13 -5.63
C GLU A 463 33.17 24.50 -4.41
N TYR A 464 32.54 24.61 -3.23
CA TYR A 464 33.25 24.85 -1.98
C TYR A 464 34.15 23.66 -1.60
N GLN A 465 33.63 22.44 -1.70
CA GLN A 465 34.34 21.21 -1.31
C GLN A 465 35.46 20.82 -2.27
N LYS A 466 35.31 21.09 -3.56
CA LYS A 466 36.36 20.85 -4.57
C LYS A 466 37.68 21.54 -4.22
N LYS A 467 37.63 22.69 -3.56
CA LYS A 467 38.83 23.41 -3.09
C LYS A 467 39.64 22.61 -2.06
N ASN A 468 38.98 21.68 -1.37
CA ASN A 468 39.56 20.80 -0.37
C ASN A 468 39.73 19.35 -0.88
N GLY A 469 39.59 19.12 -2.20
CA GLY A 469 39.68 17.79 -2.80
C GLY A 469 38.46 16.88 -2.58
N ASN A 470 37.38 17.42 -2.02
CA ASN A 470 36.16 16.68 -1.69
C ASN A 470 35.00 17.03 -2.65
N ARG A 471 33.89 16.30 -2.53
CA ARG A 471 32.64 16.51 -3.29
C ARG A 471 31.47 16.74 -2.35
N CYS A 472 30.37 17.29 -2.86
CA CYS A 472 29.09 17.28 -2.14
C CYS A 472 28.37 15.94 -2.36
N LEU A 473 28.25 15.13 -1.32
CA LEU A 473 27.48 13.89 -1.32
C LEU A 473 25.98 14.20 -1.17
N VAL A 474 25.21 13.82 -2.18
CA VAL A 474 23.76 13.92 -2.21
C VAL A 474 23.17 12.58 -1.81
N CYS A 475 22.66 12.52 -0.58
CA CYS A 475 21.94 11.42 0.01
C CYS A 475 20.44 11.61 -0.27
N GLY A 476 20.01 11.15 -1.45
CA GLY A 476 18.60 11.23 -1.86
C GLY A 476 17.72 10.25 -1.08
N GLY A 477 16.41 10.49 -1.11
CA GLY A 477 15.42 9.62 -0.47
C GLY A 477 15.36 8.23 -1.09
N HIS A 478 15.69 8.10 -2.38
CA HIS A 478 15.86 6.80 -3.05
C HIS A 478 17.10 6.76 -3.94
N GLY A 479 17.60 5.55 -4.15
CA GLY A 479 18.69 5.25 -5.07
C GLY A 479 20.07 5.59 -4.50
N ALA A 480 21.08 5.59 -5.37
CA ALA A 480 22.46 5.73 -4.94
C ALA A 480 22.80 7.14 -4.44
N VAL A 481 23.62 7.19 -3.38
CA VAL A 481 24.34 8.41 -3.01
C VAL A 481 25.12 8.89 -4.22
N SER A 482 24.94 10.17 -4.52
CA SER A 482 25.35 10.75 -5.79
C SER A 482 26.18 12.01 -5.60
N VAL A 483 26.91 12.42 -6.63
CA VAL A 483 27.53 13.74 -6.75
C VAL A 483 27.01 14.42 -8.01
N LEU A 484 27.14 15.75 -8.08
CA LEU A 484 26.72 16.48 -9.26
C LEU A 484 27.83 16.48 -10.33
N GLU A 485 27.55 15.91 -11.49
CA GLU A 485 28.47 15.87 -12.64
C GLU A 485 27.77 16.41 -13.88
N THR A 486 28.35 17.43 -14.51
CA THR A 486 27.79 18.06 -15.72
C THR A 486 26.31 18.47 -15.58
N GLY A 487 25.90 18.87 -14.36
CA GLY A 487 24.52 19.27 -14.05
C GLY A 487 23.55 18.12 -13.80
N LYS A 488 24.00 16.87 -13.76
CA LYS A 488 23.19 15.68 -13.45
C LYS A 488 23.74 14.95 -12.23
N LEU A 489 22.88 14.22 -11.52
CA LEU A 489 23.32 13.35 -10.42
C LEU A 489 23.94 12.08 -11.01
N ALA A 490 25.18 11.80 -10.64
CA ALA A 490 25.88 10.57 -10.95
C ALA A 490 26.12 9.80 -9.66
N ALA A 491 25.85 8.48 -9.66
CA ALA A 491 26.12 7.62 -8.52
C ALA A 491 27.62 7.69 -8.15
N TYR A 492 27.93 7.79 -6.86
CA TYR A 492 29.28 8.03 -6.39
C TYR A 492 29.74 6.96 -5.39
N GLY A 493 31.01 6.55 -5.48
CA GLY A 493 31.56 5.49 -4.64
C GLY A 493 31.17 4.08 -5.09
N SER A 494 31.65 3.07 -4.37
CA SER A 494 31.35 1.66 -4.65
C SER A 494 29.97 1.26 -4.16
N ILE A 495 29.22 0.54 -4.99
CA ILE A 495 27.93 -0.04 -4.65
C ILE A 495 28.11 -1.57 -4.51
N GLU A 496 27.81 -2.10 -3.33
CA GLU A 496 27.84 -3.53 -3.04
C GLU A 496 26.42 -4.07 -2.91
N ARG A 497 26.11 -5.18 -3.60
CA ARG A 497 24.82 -5.86 -3.44
C ARG A 497 24.87 -6.79 -2.22
N TYR A 498 24.05 -6.50 -1.23
CA TYR A 498 23.77 -7.38 -0.09
C TYR A 498 22.67 -8.40 -0.43
N ARG A 499 22.86 -9.64 0.04
CA ARG A 499 21.85 -10.68 0.21
C ARG A 499 22.13 -11.43 1.54
N PRO A 500 21.09 -11.90 2.26
CA PRO A 500 21.21 -12.62 3.53
C PRO A 500 22.15 -13.83 3.52
#